data_AF-A0A2M9GM90-F1
#
_entry.id   AF-A0A2M9GM90-F1
#
_cell.length_a   1.000
_cell.length_b   1.000
_cell.length_c   1.000
_cell.angle_alpha   90.00
_cell.angle_beta   90.00
_cell.angle_gamma   90.00
#
_symmetry.space_group_name_H-M   'P 1'
#
loop_
_entity.id
_entity.type
_entity.pdbx_description
1 polymer ?
#
loop_
_entity_poly.entity_id
_entity_poly.type
_entity_poly.pdbx_seq_one_letter_code
_entity_poly.pdbx_strand_id
1 'polypeptide(L)' 'MNVAQLDHQTAVNWIEGEISNMISDLGKPNASAAATSCVTLAFMLRVIDETEHRHYRARIDQIYASYNASHAA' A
#
# COMPACT_ATOMS: atom_id res chain seq x y z
N MET A 1 -21.11 15.09 -2.49
CA MET A 1 -20.01 14.11 -2.60
C MET A 1 -20.22 13.34 -3.89
N ASN A 2 -19.24 13.36 -4.81
CA ASN A 2 -19.33 12.66 -6.10
C ASN A 2 -18.94 11.18 -5.92
N VAL A 3 -19.52 10.27 -6.71
CA VAL A 3 -19.23 8.81 -6.67
C VAL A 3 -17.73 8.54 -6.85
N ALA A 4 -17.07 9.26 -7.78
CA ALA A 4 -15.62 9.12 -7.98
C ALA A 4 -14.78 9.51 -6.74
N GLN A 5 -15.22 10.49 -5.95
CA GLN A 5 -14.53 10.88 -4.73
C GLN A 5 -14.74 9.85 -3.61
N LEU A 6 -15.91 9.22 -3.57
CA LEU A 6 -16.23 8.12 -2.66
C LEU A 6 -15.41 6.87 -3.00
N ASP A 7 -15.33 6.52 -4.28
CA ASP A 7 -14.53 5.37 -4.76
C ASP A 7 -13.05 5.59 -4.46
N HIS A 8 -12.56 6.82 -4.71
CA HIS A 8 -11.21 7.23 -4.35
C HIS A 8 -10.92 7.08 -2.85
N GLN A 9 -11.77 7.66 -1.99
CA GLN A 9 -11.60 7.55 -0.55
C GLN A 9 -11.66 6.10 -0.06
N THR A 10 -12.53 5.29 -0.66
CA THR A 10 -12.65 3.87 -0.33
C THR A 10 -11.37 3.12 -0.69
N ALA A 11 -10.81 3.34 -1.88
CA ALA A 11 -9.55 2.73 -2.28
C ALA A 11 -8.38 3.16 -1.40
N VAL A 12 -8.28 4.45 -1.07
CA VAL A 12 -7.26 4.96 -0.13
C VAL A 12 -7.37 4.26 1.22
N ASN A 13 -8.58 4.17 1.79
CA ASN A 13 -8.79 3.50 3.08
C ASN A 13 -8.39 2.01 3.03
N TRP A 14 -8.68 1.32 1.92
CA TRP A 14 -8.28 -0.08 1.73
C TRP A 14 -6.76 -0.23 1.62
N ILE A 15 -6.10 0.63 0.84
CA ILE A 15 -4.63 0.63 0.70
C ILE A 15 -3.96 0.85 2.06
N GLU A 16 -4.42 1.83 2.83
CA GLU A 16 -3.89 2.11 4.17
C GLU A 16 -4.11 0.94 5.14
N GLY A 17 -5.28 0.29 5.06
CA GLY A 17 -5.59 -0.90 5.85
C GLY A 17 -4.64 -2.05 5.53
N GLU A 18 -4.42 -2.35 4.26
CA GLU A 18 -3.50 -3.41 3.84
C GLU A 18 -2.04 -3.10 4.15
N ILE A 19 -1.62 -1.83 4.08
CA ILE A 19 -0.28 -1.42 4.54
C ILE A 19 -0.15 -1.63 6.05
N SER A 20 -1.19 -1.35 6.83
CA SER A 20 -1.20 -1.58 8.29
C SER A 20 -1.15 -3.07 8.64
N ASN A 21 -1.88 -3.90 7.89
CA ASN A 21 -1.81 -5.37 7.99
C ASN A 21 -0.41 -5.86 7.65
N MET A 22 0.16 -5.39 6.54
CA MET A 22 1.53 -5.71 6.13
C MET A 22 2.54 -5.37 7.24
N ILE A 23 2.43 -4.20 7.88
CA ILE A 23 3.31 -3.79 8.99
C ILE A 23 3.23 -4.80 10.15
N SER A 24 2.02 -5.25 10.49
CA SER A 24 1.81 -6.24 11.57
C SER A 24 2.35 -7.62 11.21
N ASP A 25 2.37 -7.96 9.92
CA ASP A 25 2.85 -9.22 9.38
C ASP A 25 4.30 -9.16 8.85
N LEU A 26 5.04 -8.08 9.13
CA LEU A 26 6.41 -7.91 8.67
C LEU A 26 7.30 -9.11 9.06
N GLY A 27 7.95 -9.69 8.06
CA GLY A 27 8.78 -10.90 8.19
C GLY A 27 8.08 -12.20 7.79
N LYS A 28 6.75 -12.20 7.61
CA LYS A 28 6.03 -13.35 7.04
C LYS A 28 6.18 -13.39 5.51
N PRO A 29 6.23 -14.60 4.91
CA PRO A 29 6.13 -14.73 3.47
C PRO A 29 4.86 -14.04 2.96
N ASN A 30 4.98 -13.26 1.89
CA ASN A 30 3.87 -12.56 1.23
C ASN A 30 3.17 -11.45 2.04
N ALA A 31 3.77 -10.94 3.13
CA ALA A 31 3.18 -9.84 3.91
C ALA A 31 2.82 -8.60 3.07
N SER A 32 3.60 -8.29 2.02
CA SER A 32 3.34 -7.17 1.11
C SER A 32 2.54 -7.52 -0.12
N ALA A 33 2.21 -8.79 -0.35
CA ALA A 33 1.51 -9.21 -1.55
C ALA A 33 0.12 -8.58 -1.61
N ALA A 34 -0.59 -8.55 -0.48
CA ALA A 34 -1.92 -7.93 -0.38
C ALA A 34 -1.85 -6.42 -0.64
N ALA A 35 -1.01 -5.69 0.11
CA ALA A 35 -0.81 -4.26 -0.05
C ALA A 35 -0.38 -3.87 -1.48
N THR A 36 0.58 -4.59 -2.06
CA THR A 36 1.03 -4.36 -3.44
C THR A 36 -0.08 -4.61 -4.45
N SER A 37 -0.87 -5.66 -4.26
CA SER A 37 -1.98 -6.00 -5.16
C SER A 37 -3.09 -4.95 -5.09
N CYS A 38 -3.44 -4.47 -3.89
CA CYS A 38 -4.42 -3.40 -3.73
C CYS A 38 -3.98 -2.08 -4.37
N VAL A 39 -2.71 -1.67 -4.17
CA VAL A 39 -2.15 -0.48 -4.80
C VAL A 39 -2.18 -0.60 -6.33
N THR A 40 -1.78 -1.75 -6.87
CA THR A 40 -1.78 -2.02 -8.31
C THR A 40 -3.20 -1.98 -8.88
N LEU A 41 -4.16 -2.62 -8.20
CA LEU A 41 -5.55 -2.66 -8.63
C LEU A 41 -6.18 -1.26 -8.64
N ALA A 42 -5.95 -0.46 -7.59
CA ALA A 42 -6.45 0.91 -7.52
C ALA A 42 -5.93 1.78 -8.66
N PHE A 43 -4.65 1.60 -9.04
CA PHE A 43 -4.05 2.31 -10.18
C PHE A 43 -4.65 1.83 -11.52
N MET A 44 -4.80 0.52 -11.72
CA MET A 44 -5.40 -0.04 -12.94
C MET A 44 -6.85 0.42 -13.15
N LEU A 45 -7.61 0.55 -12.05
CA LEU A 45 -8.98 1.06 -12.07
C LEU A 45 -9.07 2.59 -12.22
N ARG A 46 -7.93 3.28 -12.29
CA ARG A 46 -7.82 4.76 -12.32
C ARG A 46 -8.49 5.45 -11.14
N VAL A 47 -8.52 4.76 -10.00
CA VAL A 47 -9.07 5.30 -8.75
C VAL A 47 -8.01 6.15 -8.04
N ILE A 48 -6.73 5.84 -8.25
CA ILE A 48 -5.58 6.67 -7.83
C ILE A 48 -4.77 7.08 -9.05
N ASP A 49 -4.05 8.20 -8.94
CA ASP A 49 -3.17 8.68 -10.00
C ASP A 49 -1.75 8.10 -9.93
N GLU A 50 -0.89 8.46 -10.88
CA GLU A 50 0.50 8.01 -10.94
C GLU A 50 1.35 8.52 -9.75
N THR A 51 1.04 9.70 -9.23
CA THR A 51 1.72 10.29 -8.08
C THR A 51 1.42 9.48 -6.83
N GLU A 52 0.17 9.14 -6.61
CA GLU A 52 -0.29 8.30 -5.50
C GLU A 52 0.24 6.88 -5.61
N HIS A 53 0.21 6.30 -6.81
CA HIS A 53 0.79 4.99 -7.06
C HIS A 53 2.29 4.94 -6.68
N ARG A 54 3.07 5.95 -7.12
CA ARG A 54 4.49 6.08 -6.74
C ARG A 54 4.68 6.30 -5.25
N HIS A 55 3.82 7.13 -4.63
CA HIS A 55 3.85 7.38 -3.19
C HIS A 55 3.69 6.08 -2.39
N TYR A 56 2.65 5.30 -2.70
CA TYR A 56 2.39 4.03 -2.00
C TYR A 56 3.48 3.00 -2.23
N ARG A 57 4.02 2.93 -3.45
CA ARG A 57 5.14 2.02 -3.74
C ARG A 57 6.38 2.38 -2.92
N ALA A 58 6.76 3.65 -2.92
CA ALA A 58 7.90 4.13 -2.14
C ALA A 58 7.71 3.88 -0.64
N ARG A 59 6.49 4.05 -0.12
CA ARG A 59 6.17 3.76 1.28
C ARG A 59 6.33 2.29 1.63
N ILE A 60 5.85 1.36 0.79
CA ILE A 60 6.04 -0.09 0.99
C ILE A 60 7.54 -0.42 1.01
N ASP A 61 8.31 0.12 0.08
CA ASP A 61 9.75 -0.11 -0.01
C ASP A 61 10.50 0.43 1.23
N GLN A 62 10.13 1.62 1.72
CA GLN A 62 10.69 2.22 2.94
C GLN A 62 10.40 1.38 4.19
N ILE A 63 9.20 0.80 4.31
CA ILE A 63 8.84 -0.08 5.43
C ILE A 63 9.77 -1.29 5.47
N TYR A 64 10.01 -1.93 4.31
CA TYR A 64 10.94 -3.06 4.24
C TYR A 64 12.39 -2.67 4.51
N ALA A 65 12.85 -1.53 3.97
CA ALA A 65 14.19 -1.03 4.24
C ALA A 65 14.41 -0.82 5.75
N SER A 66 13.42 -0.24 6.43
CA SER A 66 13.45 0.01 7.87
C SER A 66 13.43 -1.28 8.69
N TYR A 67 12.61 -2.25 8.29
CA TYR A 67 12.53 -3.57 8.93
C TYR A 67 13.86 -4.33 8.79
N ASN A 68 14.41 -4.40 7.58
CA ASN A 68 15.68 -5.06 7.31
C ASN A 68 16.85 -4.40 8.05
N ALA A 69 16.90 -3.06 8.09
CA ALA A 69 17.91 -2.33 8.85
C ALA A 69 17.84 -2.65 10.36
N SER A 70 16.63 -2.82 10.90
CA SER A 70 16.42 -3.17 12.32
C SER A 70 16.76 -4.62 12.65
N HIS A 71 16.80 -5.53 11.66
CA HIS A 71 17.09 -6.95 11.84
C HIS A 71 18.50 -7.36 11.34
N ALA A 72 19.26 -6.42 10.78
CA ALA A 72 20.63 -6.65 10.29
C ALA A 72 21.71 -6.35 11.35
N ALA A 73 21.34 -6.16 12.62
CA ALA A 73 22.23 -5.92 13.76
C ALA A 73 22.25 -7.13 14.70
#